data_AF-A0A4Q5RAD8-F1
#
_entry.id   AF-A0A4Q5RAD8-F1
#
_cell.length_a   1.000
_cell.length_b   1.000
_cell.length_c   1.000
_cell.angle_alpha   90.00
_cell.angle_beta   90.00
_cell.angle_gamma   90.00
#
_symmetry.space_group_name_H-M   'P 1'
#
loop_
_entity.id
_entity.type
_entity.pdbx_description
1 polymer ?
#
loop_
_entity_poly.entity_id
_entity_poly.type
_entity_poly.pdbx_seq_one_letter_code
_entity_poly.pdbx_strand_id
1 'polypeptide(L)' 'MAGRRKVLSPDHTRALIKEAIGIIEGDHAIQAEAAAEIAAIEAAHTMSPPKARPKRSTHR' A
#
# COMPACT_ATOMS: atom_id res chain seq x y z
N MET A 1 -15.79 7.59 -16.57
CA MET A 1 -15.37 7.31 -15.18
C MET A 1 -13.86 7.42 -15.10
N ALA A 2 -13.31 8.60 -14.80
CA ALA A 2 -11.87 8.73 -14.59
C ALA A 2 -11.52 8.07 -13.25
N GLY A 3 -11.19 6.78 -13.30
CA GLY A 3 -10.73 6.03 -12.16
C GLY A 3 -9.55 6.77 -11.56
N ARG A 4 -9.74 7.33 -10.37
CA ARG A 4 -8.69 7.95 -9.57
C ARG A 4 -7.62 6.85 -9.40
N ARG A 5 -6.54 6.90 -10.18
CA ARG A 5 -5.41 5.96 -10.08
C ARG A 5 -5.05 5.92 -8.60
N LYS A 6 -5.31 4.78 -7.94
CA LYS A 6 -4.87 4.56 -6.56
C LYS A 6 -3.35 4.48 -6.65
N VAL A 7 -2.71 5.63 -6.55
CA VAL A 7 -1.26 5.72 -6.50
C VAL A 7 -0.87 4.98 -5.23
N LEU A 8 -0.06 3.93 -5.38
CA LEU A 8 0.48 3.19 -4.26
C LEU A 8 1.25 4.16 -3.36
N SER A 9 1.23 3.94 -2.04
CA SER A 9 2.07 4.74 -1.16
C SER A 9 3.55 4.56 -1.55
N PRO A 10 4.41 5.55 -1.29
CA PRO A 10 5.85 5.41 -1.53
C PRO A 10 6.44 4.16 -0.89
N ASP A 11 5.99 3.83 0.33
CA ASP A 11 6.45 2.64 1.06
C ASP A 11 6.01 1.34 0.37
N HIS A 12 4.77 1.28 -0.11
CA HIS A 12 4.28 0.12 -0.85
C HIS A 12 5.06 -0.05 -2.17
N THR A 13 5.34 1.06 -2.86
CA THR A 13 6.14 1.05 -4.08
C THR A 13 7.56 0.54 -3.82
N ARG A 14 8.18 0.94 -2.71
CA ARG A 14 9.53 0.48 -2.32
C ARG A 14 9.55 -1.01 -2.02
N ALA A 15 8.56 -1.51 -1.28
CA ALA A 15 8.47 -2.93 -0.96
C ALA A 15 8.31 -3.80 -2.22
N LEU A 16 7.50 -3.36 -3.19
CA LEU A 16 7.36 -4.04 -4.48
C LEU A 16 8.65 -4.03 -5.32
N ILE A 17 9.40 -2.92 -5.31
CA ILE A 17 10.70 -2.86 -5.98
C ILE A 17 11.68 -3.83 -5.33
N LYS A 18 11.70 -3.90 -3.99
CA LYS A 18 12.54 -4.83 -3.23
C LYS A 18 12.22 -6.29 -3.55
N GLU A 19 10.93 -6.64 -3.62
CA GLU A 19 10.49 -7.97 -4.03
C GLU A 19 10.97 -8.33 -5.44
N ALA A 20 10.82 -7.39 -6.39
CA ALA A 20 11.27 -7.59 -7.77
C ALA A 20 12.80 -7.82 -7.86
N ILE A 21 13.58 -7.07 -7.08
CA ILE A 21 15.05 -7.27 -7.00
C ILE A 21 15.37 -8.68 -6.47
N GLY A 22 14.75 -9.09 -5.36
CA GLY A 22 14.96 -10.43 -4.80
C GLY A 22 14.62 -11.56 -5.78
N ILE A 23 13.55 -11.40 -6.57
CA ILE A 23 13.18 -12.36 -7.62
C ILE A 23 14.22 -12.40 -8.74
N ILE A 24 14.70 -11.24 -9.21
CA ILE A 24 15.68 -11.14 -10.30
C ILE A 24 17.03 -11.72 -9.87
N GLU A 25 17.45 -11.46 -8.63
CA GLU A 25 18.72 -11.90 -8.08
C GLU A 25 18.68 -13.35 -7.56
N GLY A 26 17.49 -13.91 -7.38
CA GLY A 26 17.30 -15.22 -6.73
C GLY A 26 17.57 -15.20 -5.23
N ASP A 27 17.52 -14.02 -4.61
CA ASP A 27 17.70 -13.84 -3.18
C ASP A 27 16.37 -13.99 -2.43
N HIS A 28 16.16 -15.19 -1.88
CA HIS A 28 14.97 -15.52 -1.11
C HIS A 28 14.85 -14.76 0.21
N ALA A 29 15.96 -14.28 0.79
CA ALA A 29 15.91 -13.49 2.02
C ALA A 29 15.33 -12.11 1.72
N ILE A 30 15.80 -11.45 0.65
CA ILE A 30 15.26 -10.17 0.18
C ILE A 30 13.79 -10.32 -0.21
N GLN A 31 13.44 -11.40 -0.92
CA GLN A 31 12.05 -11.67 -1.30
C GLN A 31 11.14 -11.84 -0.08
N ALA A 32 11.56 -12.62 0.93
CA ALA A 32 10.77 -12.85 2.14
C ALA A 32 10.58 -11.57 2.96
N GLU A 33 11.63 -10.74 3.06
CA GLU A 33 11.56 -9.45 3.74
C GLU A 33 10.58 -8.49 3.04
N ALA A 34 10.68 -8.38 1.71
CA ALA A 34 9.77 -7.56 0.93
C ALA A 34 8.31 -8.02 1.05
N ALA A 35 8.06 -9.33 1.04
CA ALA A 35 6.72 -9.89 1.23
C ALA A 35 6.13 -9.53 2.61
N ALA A 36 6.96 -9.54 3.66
CA ALA A 36 6.53 -9.12 5.00
C ALA A 36 6.20 -7.62 5.05
N GLU A 37 6.99 -6.77 4.40
CA GLU A 37 6.73 -5.33 4.29
C GLU A 37 5.41 -5.05 3.56
N ILE A 38 5.15 -5.72 2.44
CA ILE A 38 3.90 -5.60 1.67
C ILE A 38 2.71 -5.97 2.56
N ALA A 39 2.77 -7.13 3.21
CA ALA A 39 1.69 -7.60 4.08
C ALA A 39 1.39 -6.62 5.23
N ALA A 40 2.42 -6.04 5.85
CA ALA A 40 2.26 -5.04 6.90
C ALA A 40 1.58 -3.76 6.40
N ILE A 41 1.97 -3.28 5.21
CA ILE A 41 1.40 -2.07 4.60
C ILE A 41 -0.07 -2.29 4.23
N GLU A 42 -0.40 -3.45 3.67
CA GLU A 42 -1.78 -3.83 3.33
C GLU A 42 -2.65 -3.96 4.58
N ALA A 43 -2.13 -4.59 5.65
CA ALA A 43 -2.80 -4.65 6.94
C ALA A 43 -3.07 -3.25 7.52
N ALA A 44 -2.09 -2.35 7.47
CA ALA A 44 -2.27 -0.96 7.91
C ALA A 44 -3.32 -0.19 7.09
N HIS A 45 -3.40 -0.46 5.78
CA HIS A 45 -4.41 0.14 4.90
C HIS A 45 -5.82 -0.37 5.16
N THR A 46 -5.97 -1.65 5.55
CA THR A 46 -7.27 -2.24 5.88
C THR A 46 -7.77 -1.84 7.27
N MET A 47 -6.86 -1.58 8.22
CA MET A 47 -7.19 -1.12 9.57
C MET A 47 -7.46 0.39 9.69
N SER A 48 -7.11 1.17 8.67
CA SER A 48 -7.40 2.61 8.67
C SER A 48 -8.92 2.82 8.57
N PRO A 49 -9.59 3.40 9.59
CA PRO A 49 -11.02 3.65 9.52
C PRO A 49 -11.29 4.55 8.31
N PRO A 50 -12.34 4.28 7.52
CA PRO A 50 -12.68 5.13 6.39
C PRO A 50 -12.88 6.55 6.94
N LYS A 51 -11.97 7.46 6.56
CA LYS A 51 -11.98 8.86 6.98
C LYS A 51 -13.40 9.37 6.76
N ALA A 52 -14.15 9.56 7.84
CA ALA A 52 -15.55 9.94 7.77
C ALA A 52 -15.61 11.22 6.93
N ARG A 53 -16.21 11.10 5.75
CA ARG A 53 -16.46 12.24 4.86
C ARG A 53 -17.18 13.28 5.74
N PRO A 54 -16.66 14.49 5.94
CA PRO A 54 -17.40 15.48 6.71
C PRO A 54 -18.72 15.67 5.99
N LYS A 55 -19.83 15.23 6.63
CA LYS A 55 -21.17 15.56 6.17
C LYS A 55 -21.22 17.08 6.22
N ARG A 56 -21.16 17.72 5.05
CA ARG A 56 -21.52 19.12 4.87
C ARG A 56 -22.92 19.26 5.45
N SER A 57 -22.98 19.73 6.69
CA SER A 57 -24.19 20.22 7.33
C SER A 57 -24.63 21.42 6.50
N THR A 58 -25.66 21.23 5.68
CA THR A 58 -26.40 22.35 5.10
C THR A 58 -27.13 23.05 6.23
N HIS A 59 -26.58 24.18 6.66
CA HIS A 59 -27.23 25.14 7.53
C HIS A 59 -28.48 25.63 6.80
N ARG A 60 -29.67 25.43 7.39
CA ARG A 60 -30.86 26.23 7.12
C ARG A 60 -30.85 27.45 8.01
#